data_AF-A0A3M9NKJ8-F1
#
_entry.id   AF-A0A3M9NKJ8-F1
#
_cell.length_a   1.000
_cell.length_b   1.000
_cell.length_c   1.000
_cell.angle_alpha   90.00
_cell.angle_beta   90.00
_cell.angle_gamma   90.00
#
_symmetry.space_group_name_H-M   'P 1'
#
loop_
_entity.id
_entity.type
_entity.pdbx_description
1 polymer ?
#
loop_
_entity_poly.entity_id
_entity_poly.type
_entity_poly.pdbx_seq_one_letter_code
_entity_poly.pdbx_strand_id
1 'polypeptide(L)'
;MTSKSQSLIFLALLKYFLLINDAHNIDLYAYNFEKLISSWRNLWNENLPFYFVQLSSIDRPSWPYFRDMQRKVSLKIPNTFMAISSDYGDSLNVHPTHKQPVGERLALLALKNSYHKNIIANGPEVKSVLQNGKDIAITFSMQKN
;
A
#
# COMPACT_ATOMS: atom_id res chain seq x y z
N MET A 1 -12.70 21.97 -23.35
CA MET A 1 -12.69 20.49 -23.44
C MET A 1 -12.04 19.96 -22.17
N THR A 2 -12.84 19.63 -21.16
CA THR A 2 -12.36 18.89 -19.98
C THR A 2 -12.12 17.45 -20.42
N SER A 3 -10.89 16.95 -20.31
CA SER A 3 -10.60 15.55 -20.61
C SER A 3 -11.43 14.67 -19.66
N LYS A 4 -11.95 13.56 -20.17
CA LYS A 4 -12.66 12.53 -19.38
C LYS A 4 -11.86 12.03 -18.16
N SER A 5 -10.56 12.33 -18.08
CA SER A 5 -9.66 11.98 -16.98
C SER A 5 -9.89 12.76 -15.67
N GLN A 6 -10.71 13.82 -15.65
CA GLN A 6 -10.93 14.60 -14.42
C GLN A 6 -12.11 14.13 -13.54
N SER A 7 -12.93 13.18 -14.01
CA SER A 7 -14.20 12.86 -13.34
C SER A 7 -14.29 11.47 -12.73
N LEU A 8 -13.30 10.59 -12.94
CA LEU A 8 -13.31 9.22 -12.42
C LEU A 8 -11.93 8.85 -11.89
N ILE A 9 -11.58 9.35 -10.70
CA ILE A 9 -10.61 8.62 -9.88
C ILE A 9 -11.34 7.38 -9.40
N PHE A 10 -11.14 6.27 -10.11
CA PHE A 10 -11.34 4.96 -9.52
C PHE A 10 -10.33 4.84 -8.39
N LEU A 11 -10.76 5.21 -7.19
CA LEU A 11 -10.24 4.61 -5.98
C LEU A 11 -10.52 3.12 -6.13
N ALA A 12 -9.59 2.37 -6.74
CA ALA A 12 -9.52 0.93 -6.58
C ALA A 12 -9.13 0.68 -5.11
N LEU A 13 -10.04 1.02 -4.19
CA LEU A 13 -10.07 0.56 -2.82
C LEU A 13 -10.18 -0.96 -2.93
N LEU A 14 -9.03 -1.62 -3.08
CA LEU A 14 -8.96 -3.06 -2.99
C LEU A 14 -9.25 -3.39 -1.52
N LYS A 15 -10.55 -3.52 -1.26
CA LYS A 15 -11.11 -3.94 0.01
C LYS A 15 -10.43 -5.27 0.34
N TYR A 16 -9.88 -5.33 1.53
CA TYR A 16 -9.27 -6.44 2.31
C TYR A 16 -9.61 -7.91 1.95
N PHE A 17 -10.67 -8.18 1.19
CA PHE A 17 -11.30 -9.47 1.01
C PHE A 17 -10.69 -10.35 -0.09
N LEU A 18 -10.15 -9.77 -1.17
CA LEU A 18 -9.61 -10.57 -2.28
C LEU A 18 -8.21 -11.15 -2.00
N LEU A 19 -7.57 -10.76 -0.90
CA LEU A 19 -6.12 -10.89 -0.74
C LEU A 19 -5.68 -11.73 0.48
N ILE A 20 -6.58 -12.02 1.42
CA ILE A 20 -6.26 -12.87 2.59
C ILE A 20 -6.04 -14.34 2.18
N ASN A 21 -6.76 -14.82 1.16
CA ASN A 21 -6.65 -16.22 0.71
C ASN A 21 -5.24 -16.55 0.19
N ASP A 22 -4.56 -15.56 -0.40
CA ASP A 22 -3.19 -15.70 -0.91
C ASP A 22 -2.11 -15.34 0.13
N ALA A 23 -2.48 -15.04 1.38
CA ALA A 23 -1.50 -14.75 2.45
C ALA A 23 -0.55 -15.94 2.75
N HIS A 24 -0.88 -17.11 2.20
CA HIS A 24 -0.07 -18.32 2.24
C HIS A 24 0.86 -18.49 1.03
N ASN A 25 0.69 -17.69 -0.04
CA ASN A 25 1.50 -17.72 -1.25
C ASN A 25 1.86 -16.30 -1.72
N ILE A 26 2.94 -15.78 -1.12
CA ILE A 26 3.43 -14.40 -1.29
C ILE A 26 3.78 -14.09 -2.76
N ASP A 27 4.39 -15.04 -3.47
CA ASP A 27 4.81 -14.85 -4.85
C ASP A 27 3.61 -14.80 -5.81
N LEU A 28 2.62 -15.66 -5.57
CA LEU A 28 1.38 -15.65 -6.34
C LEU A 28 0.61 -14.33 -6.16
N TYR A 29 0.56 -13.81 -4.93
CA TYR A 29 -0.02 -12.49 -4.68
C TYR A 29 0.67 -11.40 -5.51
N ALA A 30 2.02 -11.35 -5.46
CA ALA A 30 2.77 -10.29 -6.14
C ALA A 30 2.53 -10.35 -7.66
N TYR A 31 2.53 -11.55 -8.22
CA TYR A 31 2.19 -11.79 -9.62
C TYR A 31 0.75 -11.36 -9.96
N ASN A 32 -0.23 -11.80 -9.18
CA ASN A 32 -1.65 -11.48 -9.40
C ASN A 32 -1.92 -9.98 -9.28
N PHE A 33 -1.29 -9.30 -8.32
CA PHE A 33 -1.45 -7.87 -8.14
C PHE A 33 -0.86 -7.08 -9.31
N GLU A 34 0.33 -7.45 -9.81
CA GLU A 34 0.93 -6.86 -11.01
C GLU A 34 0.05 -7.10 -12.26
N LYS A 35 -0.53 -8.30 -12.39
CA LYS A 35 -1.48 -8.64 -13.47
C LYS A 35 -2.79 -7.86 -13.37
N LEU A 36 -3.34 -7.67 -12.18
CA LEU A 36 -4.53 -6.87 -11.96
C LEU A 36 -4.30 -5.42 -12.42
N ILE A 37 -3.22 -4.80 -11.94
CA ILE A 37 -2.89 -3.41 -12.28
C ILE A 37 -2.67 -3.24 -13.78
N SER A 38 -1.85 -4.11 -14.38
CA SER A 38 -1.57 -4.04 -15.82
C SER A 38 -2.83 -4.27 -16.67
N SER A 39 -3.68 -5.23 -16.29
CA SER A 39 -4.95 -5.48 -16.96
C SER A 39 -5.88 -4.26 -16.95
N TRP A 40 -6.02 -3.59 -15.80
CA TRP A 40 -6.82 -2.37 -15.69
C TRP A 40 -6.21 -1.21 -16.48
N ARG A 41 -4.89 -1.00 -16.40
CA ARG A 41 -4.26 0.05 -17.22
C ARG A 41 -4.45 -0.17 -18.72
N ASN A 42 -4.41 -1.42 -19.16
CA ASN A 42 -4.65 -1.78 -20.56
C ASN A 42 -6.11 -1.57 -20.96
N LEU A 43 -7.07 -2.02 -20.14
CA LEU A 43 -8.50 -1.91 -20.46
C LEU A 43 -8.95 -0.45 -20.57
N TRP A 44 -8.42 0.44 -19.73
CA TRP A 44 -8.72 1.87 -19.79
C TRP A 44 -7.78 2.67 -20.70
N ASN A 45 -6.73 2.05 -21.23
CA ASN A 45 -5.66 2.71 -21.99
C ASN A 45 -5.11 3.95 -21.26
N GLU A 46 -4.94 3.85 -19.93
CA GLU A 46 -4.50 4.93 -19.06
C GLU A 46 -3.58 4.40 -17.95
N ASN A 47 -2.59 5.20 -17.54
CA ASN A 47 -1.75 4.89 -16.38
C ASN A 47 -2.50 5.21 -15.07
N LEU A 48 -3.56 4.46 -14.78
CA LEU A 48 -4.39 4.69 -13.60
C LEU A 48 -3.58 4.57 -12.30
N PRO A 49 -3.79 5.48 -11.33
CA PRO A 49 -3.21 5.37 -10.00
C PRO A 49 -3.91 4.27 -9.20
N PHE A 50 -3.12 3.43 -8.51
CA PHE A 50 -3.64 2.38 -7.64
C PHE A 50 -3.37 2.72 -6.17
N TYR A 51 -4.39 2.64 -5.34
CA TYR A 51 -4.31 2.91 -3.90
C TYR A 51 -4.85 1.71 -3.12
N PHE A 52 -4.02 1.05 -2.32
CA PHE A 52 -4.42 -0.15 -1.59
C PHE A 52 -3.99 -0.09 -0.13
N VAL A 53 -4.49 -1.02 0.66
CA VAL A 53 -4.26 -1.07 2.09
C VAL A 53 -3.40 -2.28 2.45
N GLN A 54 -2.39 -2.05 3.29
CA GLN A 54 -1.59 -3.11 3.87
C GLN A 54 -2.47 -4.09 4.67
N LEU A 55 -2.13 -5.37 4.66
CA LEU A 55 -2.76 -6.37 5.53
C LEU A 55 -2.69 -5.93 7.01
N SER A 56 -3.76 -6.18 7.76
CA SER A 56 -3.88 -5.81 9.18
C SER A 56 -2.90 -6.58 10.08
N SER A 57 -2.84 -6.24 11.36
CA SER A 57 -1.85 -6.74 12.32
C SER A 57 -2.25 -7.99 13.10
N ILE A 58 -3.00 -8.93 12.48
CA ILE A 58 -3.19 -10.23 13.13
C ILE A 58 -1.80 -10.85 13.38
N ASP A 59 -1.65 -11.51 14.54
CA ASP A 59 -0.38 -12.14 14.88
C ASP A 59 -0.32 -13.54 14.26
N ARG A 60 0.13 -13.61 13.01
CA ARG A 60 0.35 -14.84 12.26
C ARG A 60 1.78 -14.88 11.69
N PRO A 61 2.51 -16.01 11.81
CA PRO A 61 3.91 -16.09 11.41
C PRO A 61 4.22 -15.64 9.97
N SER A 62 3.33 -15.88 9.00
CA SER A 62 3.56 -15.50 7.59
C SER A 62 3.24 -14.03 7.28
N TRP A 63 2.49 -13.34 8.14
CA TRP A 63 1.92 -12.02 7.84
C TRP A 63 2.94 -10.87 7.83
N PRO A 64 3.98 -10.85 8.66
CA PRO A 64 5.07 -9.88 8.52
C PRO A 64 5.72 -9.94 7.13
N TYR A 65 5.99 -11.14 6.62
CA TYR A 65 6.57 -11.32 5.28
C TYR A 65 5.62 -10.87 4.17
N PHE A 66 4.33 -11.15 4.31
CA PHE A 66 3.32 -10.68 3.37
C PHE A 66 3.23 -9.14 3.34
N ARG A 67 3.24 -8.49 4.51
CA ARG A 67 3.25 -7.02 4.63
C ARG A 67 4.50 -6.40 4.01
N ASP A 68 5.66 -7.04 4.16
CA ASP A 68 6.91 -6.60 3.52
C ASP A 68 6.86 -6.77 1.99
N MET A 69 6.29 -7.87 1.50
CA MET A 69 6.07 -8.03 0.06
C MET A 69 5.10 -6.95 -0.48
N GLN A 70 4.00 -6.64 0.22
CA GLN A 70 3.09 -5.57 -0.19
C GLN A 70 3.83 -4.23 -0.33
N ARG A 71 4.71 -3.91 0.62
CA ARG A 71 5.59 -2.74 0.57
C ARG A 71 6.54 -2.78 -0.63
N LYS A 72 7.20 -3.92 -0.89
CA LYS A 72 8.10 -4.08 -2.04
C LYS A 72 7.37 -3.91 -3.37
N VAL A 73 6.16 -4.47 -3.48
CA VAL A 73 5.33 -4.36 -4.68
C VAL A 73 4.89 -2.91 -4.91
N SER A 74 4.49 -2.17 -3.87
CA SER A 74 4.16 -0.75 -4.03
C SER A 74 5.34 0.11 -4.48
N LEU A 75 6.57 -0.25 -4.09
CA LEU A 75 7.78 0.45 -4.52
C LEU A 75 8.22 0.06 -5.94
N LYS A 76 7.92 -1.17 -6.37
CA LYS A 76 8.30 -1.71 -7.69
C LYS A 76 7.37 -1.20 -8.80
N ILE A 77 6.05 -1.15 -8.55
CA ILE A 77 5.05 -0.82 -9.57
C ILE A 77 4.82 0.70 -9.58
N PRO A 78 5.09 1.42 -10.68
CA PRO A 78 4.86 2.86 -10.75
C PRO A 78 3.40 3.23 -10.53
N ASN A 79 3.15 4.42 -9.98
CA ASN A 79 1.81 4.96 -9.76
C ASN A 79 0.92 4.02 -8.92
N THR A 80 1.50 3.43 -7.87
CA THR A 80 0.85 2.50 -6.93
C THR A 80 1.27 2.84 -5.51
N PHE A 81 0.30 2.97 -4.61
CA PHE A 81 0.51 3.55 -3.29
C PHE A 81 -0.22 2.73 -2.22
N MET A 82 0.45 2.50 -1.08
CA MET A 82 -0.07 1.65 0.00
C MET A 82 -0.31 2.48 1.27
N ALA A 83 -1.50 2.40 1.84
CA ALA A 83 -1.75 2.88 3.19
C ALA A 83 -1.39 1.80 4.22
N ILE A 84 -0.58 2.17 5.21
CA ILE A 84 -0.27 1.34 6.37
C ILE A 84 -1.53 1.20 7.24
N SER A 85 -1.83 -0.02 7.68
CA SER A 85 -2.97 -0.31 8.57
C SER A 85 -2.62 -1.12 9.81
N SER A 86 -1.36 -1.60 9.93
CA SER A 86 -0.97 -2.51 11.01
C SER A 86 -1.01 -1.93 12.42
N ASP A 87 -1.00 -0.61 12.56
CA ASP A 87 -1.10 0.09 13.84
C ASP A 87 -2.55 0.24 14.34
N TYR A 88 -3.54 0.08 13.45
CA TYR A 88 -4.97 0.08 13.79
C TYR A 88 -5.63 -1.31 13.63
N GLY A 89 -4.83 -2.34 13.35
CA GLY A 89 -5.30 -3.73 13.30
C GLY A 89 -5.50 -4.33 14.70
N ASP A 90 -6.17 -5.48 14.73
CA ASP A 90 -6.44 -6.27 15.93
C ASP A 90 -5.70 -7.61 15.79
N SER A 91 -4.98 -8.01 16.84
CA SER A 91 -4.18 -9.23 16.84
C SER A 91 -5.00 -10.51 16.71
N LEU A 92 -6.30 -10.44 17.00
CA LEU A 92 -7.26 -11.55 16.95
C LEU A 92 -8.33 -11.36 15.86
N ASN A 93 -8.42 -10.17 15.25
CA ASN A 93 -9.45 -9.86 14.26
C ASN A 93 -8.86 -9.23 13.00
N VAL A 94 -8.98 -9.96 11.89
CA VAL A 94 -8.53 -9.50 10.58
C VAL A 94 -9.30 -8.27 10.06
N HIS A 95 -10.51 -8.04 10.57
CA HIS A 95 -11.39 -6.93 10.20
C HIS A 95 -11.38 -5.84 11.28
N PRO A 96 -10.39 -4.93 11.28
CA PRO A 96 -10.34 -3.86 12.27
C PRO A 96 -11.61 -3.01 12.23
N THR A 97 -12.07 -2.64 13.42
CA THR A 97 -13.24 -1.78 13.62
C THR A 97 -12.91 -0.33 13.27
N HIS A 98 -11.70 0.13 13.60
CA HIS A 98 -11.20 1.48 13.34
C HIS A 98 -10.70 1.66 11.90
N LYS A 99 -11.63 1.75 10.93
CA LYS A 99 -11.29 1.92 9.51
C LYS A 99 -11.04 3.38 9.10
N GLN A 100 -11.52 4.35 9.87
CA GLN A 100 -11.43 5.77 9.51
C GLN A 100 -9.97 6.25 9.34
N PRO A 101 -9.03 6.01 10.28
CA PRO A 101 -7.64 6.47 10.12
C PRO A 101 -6.96 5.88 8.88
N VAL A 102 -7.31 4.65 8.50
CA VAL A 102 -6.80 3.99 7.30
C VAL A 102 -7.35 4.65 6.03
N GLY A 103 -8.63 5.02 6.04
CA GLY A 103 -9.26 5.79 4.96
C GLY A 103 -8.65 7.18 4.80
N GLU A 104 -8.37 7.87 5.91
CA GLU A 104 -7.69 9.18 5.91
C GLU A 104 -6.30 9.09 5.29
N ARG A 105 -5.54 8.03 5.58
CA ARG A 105 -4.23 7.78 4.94
C ARG A 105 -4.33 7.59 3.43
N LEU A 106 -5.33 6.83 2.96
CA LEU A 106 -5.57 6.69 1.53
C LEU A 106 -5.94 8.02 0.88
N ALA A 107 -6.75 8.84 1.56
CA ALA A 107 -7.10 10.17 1.07
C ALA A 107 -5.86 11.07 0.96
N LEU A 108 -4.97 11.06 1.96
CA LEU A 108 -3.70 11.81 1.91
C LEU A 108 -2.81 11.33 0.75
N LEU A 109 -2.71 10.02 0.55
CA LEU A 109 -1.98 9.43 -0.58
C LEU A 109 -2.54 9.92 -1.92
N ALA A 110 -3.87 9.94 -2.08
CA ALA A 110 -4.52 10.42 -3.30
C ALA A 110 -4.31 11.92 -3.51
N LEU A 111 -4.47 12.73 -2.46
CA LEU A 111 -4.24 14.17 -2.50
C LEU A 111 -2.81 14.50 -2.95
N LYS A 112 -1.82 13.79 -2.41
CA LYS A 112 -0.42 13.96 -2.81
C LYS A 112 -0.16 13.53 -4.24
N ASN A 113 -0.53 12.30 -4.60
CA ASN A 113 -0.03 11.66 -5.82
C ASN A 113 -0.94 11.86 -7.06
N SER A 114 -2.25 12.02 -6.86
CA SER A 114 -3.20 12.27 -7.97
C SER A 114 -3.63 13.72 -8.08
N TYR A 115 -3.69 14.46 -6.96
CA TYR A 115 -4.08 15.88 -6.97
C TYR A 115 -2.89 16.83 -6.79
N HIS A 116 -1.67 16.29 -6.74
CA HIS A 116 -0.42 17.05 -6.67
C HIS A 116 -0.39 18.09 -5.54
N LYS A 117 -1.06 17.79 -4.42
CA LYS A 117 -1.02 18.64 -3.23
C LYS A 117 0.34 18.50 -2.57
N ASN A 118 0.94 19.63 -2.20
CA ASN A 118 2.18 19.66 -1.44
C ASN A 118 1.92 19.32 0.04
N ILE A 119 1.81 18.03 0.34
CA ILE A 119 1.54 17.49 1.68
C ILE A 119 2.39 16.24 1.96
N ILE A 120 2.56 15.93 3.25
CA ILE A 120 3.11 14.65 3.71
C ILE A 120 1.97 13.63 3.76
N ALA A 121 2.15 12.49 3.07
CA ALA A 121 1.16 11.42 3.00
C ALA A 121 1.69 10.04 3.41
N ASN A 122 3.01 9.89 3.54
CA ASN A 122 3.67 8.66 3.95
C ASN A 122 4.54 8.91 5.18
N GLY A 123 4.72 7.85 5.97
CA GLY A 123 5.72 7.80 7.01
C GLY A 123 7.15 7.61 6.48
N PRO A 124 8.14 7.55 7.38
CA PRO A 124 9.51 7.25 7.02
C PRO A 124 9.66 5.86 6.41
N GLU A 125 10.54 5.71 5.42
CA GLU A 125 10.87 4.40 4.84
C GLU A 125 12.23 3.93 5.30
N VAL A 126 12.39 2.63 5.54
CA VAL A 126 13.69 2.04 5.88
C VAL A 126 14.61 2.18 4.67
N LYS A 127 15.73 2.89 4.87
CA LYS A 127 16.78 3.11 3.87
C LYS A 127 17.91 2.09 4.00
N SER A 128 18.31 1.75 5.22
CA SER A 128 19.34 0.75 5.48
C SER A 128 19.22 0.15 6.88
N VAL A 129 19.74 -1.07 7.02
CA VAL A 129 19.87 -1.78 8.30
C VAL A 129 21.33 -2.21 8.42
N LEU A 130 21.97 -1.87 9.53
CA LEU A 130 23.35 -2.23 9.84
C LEU A 130 23.38 -2.96 11.19
N GLN A 131 24.01 -4.13 11.22
CA GLN A 131 24.21 -4.89 12.45
C GLN A 131 25.66 -4.74 12.92
N ASN A 132 25.84 -4.23 14.14
CA ASN A 132 27.12 -4.06 14.80
C ASN A 132 27.14 -4.89 16.09
N GLY A 133 27.62 -6.14 15.99
CA GLY A 133 27.58 -7.08 17.11
C GLY A 133 26.14 -7.38 17.54
N LYS A 134 25.76 -6.91 18.73
CA LYS A 134 24.40 -7.07 19.29
C LYS A 134 23.45 -5.92 18.94
N ASP A 135 23.98 -4.83 18.38
CA ASP A 135 23.20 -3.63 18.07
C ASP A 135 22.72 -3.67 16.62
N ILE A 136 21.49 -3.18 16.40
CA ILE A 136 20.91 -2.99 15.07
C ILE A 136 20.61 -1.51 14.88
N ALA A 137 21.28 -0.88 13.93
CA ALA A 137 21.03 0.50 13.52
C ALA A 137 20.16 0.52 12.26
N ILE A 138 19.01 1.19 12.32
CA ILE A 138 18.08 1.34 11.20
C ILE A 138 18.07 2.82 10.78
N THR A 139 18.39 3.08 9.51
CA THR A 139 18.30 4.43 8.94
C THR A 139 17.01 4.56 8.16
N PHE A 140 16.31 5.67 8.36
CA PHE A 140 15.07 5.99 7.67
C PHE A 140 15.24 7.17 6.71
N SER A 141 14.54 7.15 5.59
CA SER A 141 14.32 8.34 4.76
C SER A 141 13.16 9.15 5.34
N MET A 142 13.30 10.48 5.33
CA MET A 142 12.21 11.40 5.66
C MET A 142 11.54 11.84 4.36
N GLN A 143 10.21 11.82 4.30
CA GLN A 143 9.51 12.53 3.23
C GLN A 143 9.61 14.04 3.48
N LYS A 144 10.12 14.77 2.47
CA LYS A 144 10.06 16.22 2.42
C LYS A 144 8.86 16.66 1.57
N ASN A 145 8.32 17.83 1.88
CA ASN A 145 7.34 18.54 1.07
C ASN A 145 7.97 18.99 -0.25
#